data_AF-A0A8T7HGM8-F1
#
_entry.id   AF-A0A8T7HGM8-F1
#
_cell.length_a   1.000
_cell.length_b   1.000
_cell.length_c   1.000
_cell.angle_alpha   90.00
_cell.angle_beta   90.00
_cell.angle_gamma   90.00
#
_symmetry.space_group_name_H-M   'P 1'
#
loop_
_entity.id
_entity.type
_entity.pdbx_description
1 polymer ?
#
loop_
_entity_poly.entity_id
_entity_poly.type
_entity_poly.pdbx_seq_one_letter_code
_entity_poly.pdbx_strand_id
1 'polypeptide(L)'
;MVSSELLEKYDFEEEEIETASARRGPKIYEKTGYPKSVQRYLITTESFSQSIEEAYYWTLKWVQYNQGYPKSGMTKITDIFTASEQSSFFGTAQQRLGLQQDKVSQFLATIGKMVKELFQLVRELRVLDERLGYYEDSFKETKGSESAEITLKGIWIDLVEQGSKNPASVYGMARELQFVTLPDLFFKIHPKKAGEVDNMVDSIDFNRKVKEVLKRKLRTYIAWRDHTYKELKTKRIFTLKYLRQHYDVIQMYLAWVKPYLRNIKRMHMADRTKSVDMINAFESSMVELEFMAQKLPQKLKQDLEPEINEHVYSVIVATFLYRTRPSMNYQQEYQKGPLHVGKVEISLRGYTWTQNQIDNYLKMKDDENWDLIGEIDVSIKNAMHGLG
;
A
#
# COMPACT_ATOMS: atom_id res chain seq x y z
N MET A 1 11.68 14.65 -19.03
CA MET A 1 13.02 14.82 -19.61
C MET A 1 13.90 14.44 -18.46
N VAL A 2 14.58 13.31 -18.58
CA VAL A 2 15.38 12.72 -17.50
C VAL A 2 16.38 13.77 -17.05
N SER A 3 16.50 14.03 -15.74
CA SER A 3 17.54 14.94 -15.27
C SER A 3 18.91 14.28 -15.51
N SER A 4 19.91 15.06 -15.90
CA SER A 4 21.28 14.56 -16.09
C SER A 4 21.82 13.85 -14.83
N GLU A 5 21.30 14.19 -13.65
CA GLU A 5 21.63 13.57 -12.35
C GLU A 5 21.12 12.12 -12.24
N LEU A 6 19.97 11.79 -12.83
CA LEU A 6 19.45 10.42 -12.85
C LEU A 6 20.27 9.52 -13.77
N LEU A 7 20.77 10.04 -14.90
CA LEU A 7 21.64 9.27 -15.79
C LEU A 7 22.97 8.93 -15.12
N GLU A 8 23.56 9.90 -14.40
CA GLU A 8 24.79 9.69 -13.64
C GLU A 8 24.60 8.70 -12.49
N LYS A 9 23.48 8.78 -11.76
CA LYS A 9 23.12 7.82 -10.69
C LYS A 9 23.07 6.37 -11.16
N TYR A 10 22.67 6.13 -12.41
CA TYR A 10 22.52 4.80 -12.99
C TYR A 10 23.66 4.39 -13.95
N ASP A 11 24.77 5.14 -13.93
CA ASP A 11 26.01 4.85 -14.65
C ASP A 11 25.87 4.90 -16.18
N PHE A 12 25.11 5.88 -16.69
CA PHE A 12 24.93 6.14 -18.12
C PHE A 12 25.57 7.47 -18.55
N GLU A 13 26.35 7.44 -19.64
CA GLU A 13 26.75 8.65 -20.35
C GLU A 13 25.54 9.26 -21.08
N GLU A 14 25.34 10.57 -20.93
CA GLU A 14 24.25 11.31 -21.59
C GLU A 14 24.52 11.52 -23.09
N GLU A 15 23.49 11.33 -23.92
CA GLU A 15 23.54 11.60 -25.36
C GLU A 15 23.41 13.11 -25.64
N GLU A 16 24.35 13.65 -26.42
CA GLU A 16 24.34 15.01 -26.95
C GLU A 16 24.07 15.01 -28.46
N ILE A 17 23.17 15.88 -28.95
CA ILE A 17 22.85 16.03 -30.37
C ILE A 17 23.24 17.42 -30.86
N GLU A 18 23.77 17.50 -32.08
CA GLU A 18 23.89 18.77 -32.81
C GLU A 18 22.51 19.29 -33.26
N THR A 19 22.00 20.34 -32.58
CA THR A 19 20.69 20.94 -32.90
C THR A 19 20.78 22.01 -33.98
N ALA A 20 21.93 22.67 -34.13
CA ALA A 20 22.14 23.65 -35.17
C ALA A 20 23.62 23.73 -35.59
N SER A 21 23.86 23.71 -36.90
CA SER A 21 25.15 24.09 -37.49
C SER A 21 25.00 25.47 -38.12
N ALA A 22 25.62 26.50 -37.53
CA ALA A 22 25.78 27.76 -38.24
C ALA A 22 26.79 27.56 -39.39
N ARG A 23 26.50 28.04 -40.61
CA ARG A 23 27.40 27.93 -41.78
C ARG A 23 28.85 28.40 -41.52
N ARG A 24 29.07 29.23 -40.50
CA ARG A 24 30.38 29.66 -39.95
C ARG A 24 30.28 29.96 -38.45
N GLY A 25 29.88 28.99 -37.62
CA GLY A 25 29.84 29.15 -36.16
C GLY A 25 30.02 27.83 -35.41
N PRO A 26 30.15 27.86 -34.07
CA PRO A 26 30.26 26.65 -33.27
C PRO A 26 28.98 25.82 -33.42
N LYS A 27 29.16 24.51 -33.52
CA LYS A 27 28.05 23.55 -33.47
C LYS A 27 27.40 23.65 -32.10
N ILE A 28 26.09 23.82 -32.08
CA ILE A 28 25.31 23.85 -30.85
C ILE A 28 24.89 22.42 -30.56
N TYR A 29 25.35 21.89 -29.43
CA TYR A 29 24.96 20.58 -28.93
C TYR A 29 23.94 20.75 -27.80
N GLU A 30 22.89 19.94 -27.84
CA GLU A 30 21.87 19.88 -26.81
C GLU A 30 21.81 18.46 -26.22
N LYS A 31 21.67 18.40 -24.91
CA LYS A 31 21.54 17.16 -24.15
C LYS A 31 20.13 16.60 -24.30
N THR A 32 20.04 15.30 -24.53
CA THR A 32 18.76 14.64 -24.85
C THR A 32 18.01 14.10 -23.64
N GLY A 33 18.69 13.93 -22.50
CA GLY A 33 18.16 13.17 -21.37
C GLY A 33 18.02 11.67 -21.67
N TYR A 34 18.74 11.12 -22.66
CA TYR A 34 18.81 9.68 -22.91
C TYR A 34 20.26 9.19 -22.82
N PRO A 35 20.49 7.89 -22.54
CA PRO A 35 21.83 7.32 -22.65
C PRO A 35 22.38 7.45 -24.07
N LYS A 36 23.69 7.57 -24.19
CA LYS A 36 24.45 7.59 -25.45
C LYS A 36 24.12 6.38 -26.32
N SER A 37 23.46 6.64 -27.45
CA SER A 37 23.06 5.59 -28.39
C SER A 37 24.22 5.22 -29.33
N VAL A 38 24.22 3.97 -29.79
CA VAL A 38 25.16 3.51 -30.83
C VAL A 38 24.74 4.06 -32.19
N GLN A 39 23.43 4.04 -32.44
CA GLN A 39 22.81 4.61 -33.63
C GLN A 39 21.45 5.19 -33.25
N ARG A 40 21.08 6.29 -33.92
CA ARG A 40 19.79 6.92 -33.78
C ARG A 40 19.18 7.23 -35.14
N TYR A 41 17.89 6.96 -35.27
CA TYR A 41 17.08 7.31 -36.42
C TYR A 41 15.91 8.17 -35.97
N LEU A 42 15.65 9.25 -36.68
CA LEU A 42 14.52 10.15 -36.44
C LEU A 42 13.63 10.16 -37.68
N ILE A 43 12.35 9.90 -37.50
CA ILE A 43 11.34 9.95 -38.54
C ILE A 43 10.27 10.92 -38.09
N THR A 44 9.98 11.93 -38.92
CA THR A 44 8.93 12.90 -38.64
C THR A 44 7.92 12.88 -39.78
N THR A 45 6.66 12.65 -39.44
CA THR A 45 5.56 12.64 -40.39
C THR A 45 4.43 13.51 -39.86
N GLU A 46 3.82 14.30 -40.73
CA GLU A 46 2.66 15.13 -40.41
C GLU A 46 1.61 14.93 -41.49
N SER A 47 0.40 14.55 -41.10
CA SER A 47 -0.71 14.34 -42.02
C SER A 47 -2.05 14.65 -41.35
N PHE A 48 -3.02 15.05 -42.17
CA PHE A 48 -4.41 15.19 -41.74
C PHE A 48 -4.94 13.81 -41.29
N SER A 49 -5.63 13.77 -40.14
CA SER A 49 -6.22 12.55 -39.57
C SER A 49 -5.23 11.41 -39.25
N GLN A 50 -3.92 11.69 -39.15
CA GLN A 50 -2.93 10.67 -38.80
C GLN A 50 -3.16 10.16 -37.36
N SER A 51 -3.38 8.85 -37.20
CA SER A 51 -3.48 8.19 -35.90
C SER A 51 -2.09 7.76 -35.41
N ILE A 52 -1.81 7.99 -34.13
CA ILE A 52 -0.59 7.48 -33.48
C ILE A 52 -0.56 5.95 -33.44
N GLU A 53 -1.73 5.31 -33.33
CA GLU A 53 -1.84 3.85 -33.19
C GLU A 53 -1.25 3.14 -34.40
N GLU A 54 -1.50 3.68 -35.60
CA GLU A 54 -0.97 3.12 -36.84
C GLU A 54 0.56 3.15 -36.84
N ALA A 55 1.15 4.31 -36.55
CA ALA A 55 2.60 4.48 -36.47
C ALA A 55 3.23 3.58 -35.39
N TYR A 56 2.59 3.50 -34.21
CA TYR A 56 3.05 2.68 -33.09
C TYR A 56 3.02 1.18 -33.42
N TYR A 57 1.87 0.66 -33.85
CA TYR A 57 1.72 -0.77 -34.15
C TYR A 57 2.50 -1.19 -35.39
N TRP A 58 2.63 -0.32 -36.39
CA TRP A 58 3.48 -0.58 -37.54
C TRP A 58 4.94 -0.76 -37.11
N THR A 59 5.46 0.19 -36.33
CA THR A 59 6.86 0.13 -35.84
C THR A 59 7.06 -1.06 -34.92
N LEU A 60 6.13 -1.33 -34.00
CA LEU A 60 6.17 -2.49 -33.11
C LEU A 60 6.22 -3.80 -33.90
N LYS A 61 5.34 -3.96 -34.89
CA LYS A 61 5.31 -5.16 -35.75
C LYS A 61 6.56 -5.27 -36.60
N TRP A 62 7.09 -4.16 -37.11
CA TRP A 62 8.35 -4.16 -37.85
C TRP A 62 9.52 -4.62 -36.96
N VAL A 63 9.60 -4.15 -35.71
CA VAL A 63 10.62 -4.62 -34.76
C VAL A 63 10.43 -6.11 -34.42
N GLN A 64 9.19 -6.57 -34.28
CA GLN A 64 8.88 -7.99 -34.01
C GLN A 64 9.26 -8.91 -35.17
N TYR A 65 8.68 -8.66 -36.35
CA TYR A 65 8.71 -9.60 -37.47
C TYR A 65 9.91 -9.38 -38.39
N ASN A 66 10.26 -8.13 -38.69
CA ASN A 66 11.35 -7.83 -39.62
C ASN A 66 12.71 -7.80 -38.93
N GLN A 67 12.78 -7.26 -37.70
CA GLN A 67 14.01 -7.23 -36.93
C GLN A 67 14.19 -8.44 -35.99
N GLY A 68 13.19 -9.32 -35.91
CA GLY A 68 13.28 -10.59 -35.19
C GLY A 68 13.37 -10.46 -33.66
N TYR A 69 12.83 -9.39 -33.08
CA TYR A 69 12.77 -9.25 -31.63
C TYR A 69 11.60 -10.07 -31.06
N PRO A 70 11.86 -10.99 -30.11
CA PRO A 70 10.80 -11.80 -29.54
C PRO A 70 9.86 -10.95 -28.69
N LYS A 71 8.57 -11.31 -28.68
CA LYS A 71 7.56 -10.64 -27.85
C LYS A 71 7.91 -10.65 -26.35
N SER A 72 8.62 -11.68 -25.88
CA SER A 72 9.09 -11.78 -24.49
C SER A 72 10.14 -10.74 -24.12
N GLY A 73 10.87 -10.20 -25.11
CA GLY A 73 11.85 -9.14 -24.92
C GLY A 73 11.27 -7.73 -25.12
N MET A 74 9.95 -7.58 -25.21
CA MET A 74 9.33 -6.27 -25.41
C MET A 74 8.71 -5.74 -24.13
N THR A 75 9.13 -4.54 -23.74
CA THR A 75 8.68 -3.87 -22.52
C THR A 75 8.21 -2.47 -22.85
N LYS A 76 6.96 -2.14 -22.48
CA LYS A 76 6.47 -0.76 -22.56
C LYS A 76 7.06 0.03 -21.38
N ILE A 77 7.68 1.17 -21.67
CA ILE A 77 8.34 2.01 -20.67
C ILE A 77 7.42 3.18 -20.31
N THR A 78 7.03 3.97 -21.31
CA THR A 78 6.30 5.22 -21.11
C THR A 78 4.97 5.20 -21.85
N ASP A 79 3.94 5.74 -21.20
CA ASP A 79 2.58 5.89 -21.72
C ASP A 79 1.98 7.18 -21.16
N ILE A 80 2.50 8.32 -21.58
CA ILE A 80 2.08 9.62 -21.05
C ILE A 80 1.13 10.26 -22.05
N PHE A 81 -0.04 10.63 -21.54
CA PHE A 81 -1.02 11.44 -22.25
C PHE A 81 -1.09 12.81 -21.60
N THR A 82 -0.85 13.86 -22.37
CA THR A 82 -1.04 15.25 -21.97
C THR A 82 -2.04 15.91 -22.91
N ALA A 83 -2.88 16.76 -22.38
CA ALA A 83 -3.86 17.52 -23.14
C ALA A 83 -3.97 18.89 -22.52
N SER A 84 -4.28 19.88 -23.35
CA SER A 84 -4.46 21.25 -22.89
C SER A 84 -5.64 21.37 -21.92
N GLU A 85 -5.57 22.31 -20.99
CA GLU A 85 -6.58 22.52 -19.94
C GLU A 85 -7.99 22.77 -20.51
N GLN A 86 -8.08 23.43 -21.67
CA GLN A 86 -9.36 23.70 -22.33
C GLN A 86 -9.82 22.58 -23.26
N SER A 87 -9.04 21.50 -23.44
CA SER A 87 -9.46 20.36 -24.25
C SER A 87 -10.57 19.55 -23.57
N SER A 88 -11.45 18.99 -24.40
CA SER A 88 -12.45 18.00 -23.98
C SER A 88 -11.82 16.74 -23.33
N PHE A 89 -10.62 16.38 -23.78
CA PHE A 89 -9.82 15.27 -23.22
C PHE A 89 -9.35 15.54 -21.79
N PHE A 90 -8.92 16.76 -21.48
CA PHE A 90 -8.47 17.12 -20.13
C PHE A 90 -9.61 17.04 -19.10
N GLY A 91 -10.78 17.59 -19.44
CA GLY A 91 -11.95 17.54 -18.53
C GLY A 91 -12.38 16.12 -18.18
N THR A 92 -12.42 15.21 -19.16
CA THR A 92 -12.78 13.80 -18.93
C THR A 92 -11.70 13.02 -18.18
N ALA A 93 -10.43 13.30 -18.45
CA ALA A 93 -9.31 12.71 -17.71
C ALA A 93 -9.29 13.16 -16.25
N GLN A 94 -9.48 14.45 -15.99
CA GLN A 94 -9.55 15.01 -14.63
C GLN A 94 -10.74 14.47 -13.85
N GLN A 95 -11.91 14.34 -14.47
CA GLN A 95 -13.06 13.73 -13.82
C GLN A 95 -12.77 12.28 -13.39
N ARG A 96 -12.14 11.48 -14.26
CA ARG A 96 -11.77 10.09 -13.93
C ARG A 96 -10.70 10.03 -12.85
N LEU A 97 -9.72 10.93 -12.88
CA LEU A 97 -8.66 11.05 -11.87
C LEU A 97 -9.25 11.43 -10.51
N GLY A 98 -10.11 12.44 -10.46
CA GLY A 98 -10.83 12.85 -9.25
C GLY A 98 -11.65 11.71 -8.65
N LEU A 99 -12.42 10.97 -9.47
CA LEU A 99 -13.17 9.80 -9.01
C LEU A 99 -12.27 8.71 -8.39
N GLN A 100 -11.07 8.49 -8.93
CA GLN A 100 -10.13 7.53 -8.36
C GLN A 100 -9.49 8.05 -7.07
N GLN A 101 -9.13 9.33 -7.02
CA GLN A 101 -8.60 9.98 -5.81
C GLN A 101 -9.61 9.94 -4.67
N ASP A 102 -10.89 10.21 -4.95
CA ASP A 102 -11.98 10.10 -3.97
C ASP A 102 -12.10 8.68 -3.44
N LYS A 103 -12.02 7.67 -4.30
CA LYS A 103 -12.07 6.26 -3.89
C LYS A 103 -10.88 5.85 -3.03
N VAL A 104 -9.67 6.28 -3.40
CA VAL A 104 -8.47 6.05 -2.58
C VAL A 104 -8.63 6.72 -1.21
N SER A 105 -9.09 7.97 -1.16
CA SER A 105 -9.32 8.70 0.09
C SER A 105 -10.33 8.00 0.99
N GLN A 106 -11.43 7.50 0.41
CA GLN A 106 -12.44 6.70 1.13
C GLN A 106 -11.86 5.42 1.72
N PHE A 107 -11.05 4.69 0.94
CA PHE A 107 -10.40 3.47 1.43
C PHE A 107 -9.37 3.78 2.53
N LEU A 108 -8.52 4.79 2.35
CA LEU A 108 -7.53 5.19 3.36
C LEU A 108 -8.18 5.63 4.67
N ALA A 109 -9.29 6.38 4.61
CA ALA A 109 -10.05 6.77 5.79
C ALA A 109 -10.62 5.54 6.52
N THR A 110 -11.15 4.56 5.76
CA THR A 110 -11.68 3.31 6.32
C THR A 110 -10.57 2.48 6.96
N ILE A 111 -9.43 2.34 6.29
CA ILE A 111 -8.24 1.65 6.81
C ILE A 111 -7.77 2.32 8.10
N GLY A 112 -7.64 3.66 8.12
CA GLY A 112 -7.22 4.40 9.31
C GLY A 112 -8.14 4.18 10.51
N LYS A 113 -9.47 4.12 10.28
CA LYS A 113 -10.44 3.77 11.32
C LYS A 113 -10.23 2.34 11.85
N MET A 114 -10.10 1.35 10.96
CA MET A 114 -9.89 -0.05 11.35
C MET A 114 -8.56 -0.26 12.09
N VAL A 115 -7.50 0.44 11.69
CA VAL A 115 -6.21 0.41 12.39
C VAL A 115 -6.36 0.93 13.83
N LYS A 116 -7.13 2.01 14.04
CA LYS A 116 -7.43 2.52 15.39
C LYS A 116 -8.20 1.51 16.24
N GLU A 117 -9.20 0.84 15.65
CA GLU A 117 -9.97 -0.23 16.31
C GLU A 117 -9.07 -1.42 16.67
N LEU A 118 -8.11 -1.77 15.81
CA LEU A 118 -7.10 -2.79 16.07
C LEU A 118 -6.29 -2.52 17.34
N PHE A 119 -5.84 -1.28 17.53
CA PHE A 119 -5.12 -0.90 18.77
C PHE A 119 -5.99 -1.03 20.02
N GLN A 120 -7.29 -0.73 19.92
CA GLN A 120 -8.22 -0.94 21.02
C GLN A 120 -8.35 -2.43 21.36
N LEU A 121 -8.49 -3.29 20.36
CA LEU A 121 -8.55 -4.75 20.54
C LEU A 121 -7.27 -5.32 21.16
N VAL A 122 -6.09 -4.86 20.72
CA VAL A 122 -4.81 -5.29 21.31
C VAL A 122 -4.71 -4.88 22.78
N ARG A 123 -5.15 -3.66 23.12
CA ARG A 123 -5.19 -3.20 24.51
C ARG A 123 -6.15 -4.04 25.36
N GLU A 124 -7.33 -4.34 24.84
CA GLU A 124 -8.30 -5.23 25.51
C GLU A 124 -7.73 -6.63 25.72
N LEU A 125 -7.05 -7.19 24.71
CA LEU A 125 -6.41 -8.48 24.81
C LEU A 125 -5.34 -8.50 25.90
N ARG A 126 -4.51 -7.45 25.99
CA ARG A 126 -3.50 -7.31 27.05
C ARG A 126 -4.13 -7.30 28.45
N VAL A 127 -5.23 -6.57 28.63
CA VAL A 127 -5.96 -6.53 29.91
C VAL A 127 -6.61 -7.89 30.22
N LEU A 128 -7.12 -8.59 29.21
CA LEU A 128 -7.65 -9.95 29.36
C LEU A 128 -6.56 -10.95 29.74
N ASP A 129 -5.38 -10.86 29.14
CA ASP A 129 -4.24 -11.73 29.43
C ASP A 129 -3.70 -11.50 30.84
N GLU A 130 -3.58 -10.24 31.27
CA GLU A 130 -3.24 -9.89 32.65
C GLU A 130 -4.27 -10.44 33.64
N ARG A 131 -5.57 -10.28 33.33
CA ARG A 131 -6.65 -10.82 34.17
C ARG A 131 -6.59 -12.34 34.25
N LEU A 132 -6.42 -13.03 33.12
CA LEU A 132 -6.29 -14.49 33.06
C LEU A 132 -5.08 -14.98 33.85
N GLY A 133 -3.98 -14.21 33.87
CA GLY A 133 -2.82 -14.49 34.71
C GLY A 133 -3.17 -14.67 36.18
N TYR A 134 -3.99 -13.78 36.77
CA TYR A 134 -4.43 -13.92 38.16
C TYR A 134 -5.23 -15.22 38.39
N TYR A 135 -6.07 -15.63 37.44
CA TYR A 135 -6.79 -16.90 37.56
C TYR A 135 -5.84 -18.09 37.45
N GLU A 136 -4.95 -18.11 36.46
CA GLU A 136 -4.00 -19.21 36.27
C GLU A 136 -3.04 -19.37 37.44
N ASP A 137 -2.61 -18.27 38.06
CA ASP A 137 -1.72 -18.31 39.22
C ASP A 137 -2.45 -18.70 40.50
N SER A 138 -3.75 -18.36 40.66
CA SER A 138 -4.55 -18.88 41.77
C SER A 138 -4.77 -20.40 41.70
N PHE A 139 -4.81 -20.98 40.49
CA PHE A 139 -4.89 -22.44 40.32
C PHE A 139 -3.56 -23.17 40.55
N LYS A 140 -2.41 -22.49 40.48
CA LYS A 140 -1.07 -23.08 40.72
C LYS A 140 -0.69 -23.04 42.20
N GLU A 141 0.08 -24.01 42.69
CA GLU A 141 0.64 -24.01 44.07
C GLU A 141 1.99 -23.26 44.15
N THR A 142 1.99 -22.00 43.74
CA THR A 142 3.20 -21.14 43.81
C THR A 142 3.07 -20.05 44.87
N LYS A 143 4.18 -19.45 45.31
CA LYS A 143 4.15 -18.30 46.24
C LYS A 143 3.28 -17.13 45.75
N GLY A 144 3.06 -16.99 44.45
CA GLY A 144 2.15 -16.01 43.85
C GLY A 144 0.66 -16.36 43.94
N SER A 145 0.30 -17.59 44.30
CA SER A 145 -1.09 -18.09 44.35
C SER A 145 -1.93 -17.38 45.41
N GLU A 146 -1.35 -17.17 46.60
CA GLU A 146 -2.03 -16.47 47.70
C GLU A 146 -2.30 -15.00 47.33
N SER A 147 -1.32 -14.32 46.72
CA SER A 147 -1.52 -12.96 46.22
C SER A 147 -2.60 -12.89 45.14
N ALA A 148 -2.61 -13.85 44.21
CA ALA A 148 -3.59 -13.88 43.13
C ALA A 148 -5.01 -14.16 43.65
N GLU A 149 -5.17 -15.07 44.60
CA GLU A 149 -6.44 -15.32 45.30
C GLU A 149 -6.96 -14.09 46.04
N ILE A 150 -6.09 -13.37 46.76
CA ILE A 150 -6.46 -12.12 47.44
C ILE A 150 -6.96 -11.09 46.43
N THR A 151 -6.25 -10.92 45.29
CA THR A 151 -6.66 -10.01 44.22
C THR A 151 -8.02 -10.42 43.62
N LEU A 152 -8.24 -11.70 43.34
CA LEU A 152 -9.51 -12.19 42.77
C LEU A 152 -10.69 -12.03 43.74
N LYS A 153 -10.48 -12.28 45.03
CA LYS A 153 -11.48 -12.03 46.08
C LYS A 153 -11.81 -10.54 46.19
N GLY A 154 -10.81 -9.67 46.08
CA GLY A 154 -11.01 -8.21 46.02
C GLY A 154 -11.90 -7.82 44.83
N ILE A 155 -11.56 -8.31 43.62
CA ILE A 155 -12.37 -8.08 42.41
C ILE A 155 -13.80 -8.60 42.57
N TRP A 156 -13.98 -9.76 43.20
CA TRP A 156 -15.30 -10.34 43.44
C TRP A 156 -16.14 -9.48 44.40
N ILE A 157 -15.57 -9.01 45.51
CA ILE A 157 -16.27 -8.16 46.46
C ILE A 157 -16.71 -6.85 45.76
N ASP A 158 -15.81 -6.23 44.99
CA ASP A 158 -16.10 -4.97 44.32
C ASP A 158 -17.14 -5.12 43.21
N LEU A 159 -17.01 -6.16 42.36
CA LEU A 159 -17.83 -6.33 41.16
C LEU A 159 -19.16 -7.07 41.44
N VAL A 160 -19.13 -8.15 42.23
CA VAL A 160 -20.28 -9.04 42.45
C VAL A 160 -21.07 -8.61 43.68
N GLU A 161 -20.38 -8.22 44.76
CA GLU A 161 -21.05 -7.79 45.99
C GLU A 161 -21.31 -6.28 46.08
N GLN A 162 -20.83 -5.51 45.10
CA GLN A 162 -20.92 -4.03 45.06
C GLN A 162 -20.18 -3.34 46.22
N GLY A 163 -19.10 -3.95 46.70
CA GLY A 163 -18.25 -3.42 47.76
C GLY A 163 -19.03 -3.16 49.06
N SER A 164 -18.74 -2.06 49.74
CA SER A 164 -19.37 -1.71 51.03
C SER A 164 -20.78 -1.11 50.92
N LYS A 165 -21.34 -1.00 49.70
CA LYS A 165 -22.67 -0.40 49.49
C LYS A 165 -23.80 -1.38 49.81
N ASN A 166 -23.55 -2.68 49.63
CA ASN A 166 -24.51 -3.71 49.98
C ASN A 166 -24.32 -4.15 51.44
N PRO A 167 -25.34 -4.01 52.32
CA PRO A 167 -25.25 -4.49 53.71
C PRO A 167 -24.93 -5.98 53.82
N ALA A 168 -25.26 -6.77 52.79
CA ALA A 168 -25.01 -8.20 52.75
C ALA A 168 -23.64 -8.59 52.16
N SER A 169 -22.78 -7.64 51.78
CA SER A 169 -21.42 -7.94 51.31
C SER A 169 -20.48 -8.27 52.47
N VAL A 170 -19.32 -8.86 52.19
CA VAL A 170 -18.29 -9.15 53.20
C VAL A 170 -17.87 -7.88 53.96
N TYR A 171 -17.72 -6.74 53.27
CA TYR A 171 -17.43 -5.44 53.91
C TYR A 171 -18.66 -4.75 54.52
N GLY A 172 -19.85 -4.99 54.00
CA GLY A 172 -21.10 -4.47 54.57
C GLY A 172 -21.45 -5.12 55.90
N MET A 173 -21.33 -6.45 55.97
CA MET A 173 -21.58 -7.25 57.17
C MET A 173 -20.55 -6.98 58.27
N ALA A 174 -19.31 -6.64 57.92
CA ALA A 174 -18.27 -6.30 58.90
C ALA A 174 -18.60 -5.08 59.77
N ARG A 175 -19.62 -4.28 59.40
CA ARG A 175 -20.15 -3.17 60.22
C ARG A 175 -20.95 -3.67 61.42
N GLU A 176 -21.48 -4.88 61.37
CA GLU A 176 -22.14 -5.50 62.50
C GLU A 176 -21.10 -6.10 63.45
N LEU A 177 -21.23 -5.83 64.76
CA LEU A 177 -20.29 -6.28 65.81
C LEU A 177 -20.02 -7.80 65.80
N GLN A 178 -20.95 -8.60 65.27
CA GLN A 178 -20.82 -10.06 65.21
C GLN A 178 -19.98 -10.58 64.03
N PHE A 179 -19.67 -9.74 63.04
CA PHE A 179 -19.01 -10.14 61.78
C PHE A 179 -17.75 -9.31 61.46
N VAL A 180 -17.19 -8.59 62.43
CA VAL A 180 -16.01 -7.72 62.25
C VAL A 180 -14.80 -8.48 61.66
N THR A 181 -14.63 -9.76 62.04
CA THR A 181 -13.52 -10.62 61.56
C THR A 181 -13.81 -11.34 60.24
N LEU A 182 -15.02 -11.17 59.66
CA LEU A 182 -15.42 -11.86 58.44
C LEU A 182 -14.53 -11.53 57.23
N PRO A 183 -14.09 -10.27 56.98
CA PRO A 183 -13.18 -9.96 55.88
C PRO A 183 -11.83 -10.67 56.04
N ASP A 184 -11.23 -10.62 57.23
CA ASP A 184 -9.94 -11.26 57.49
C ASP A 184 -10.00 -12.77 57.28
N LEU A 185 -11.08 -13.42 57.74
CA LEU A 185 -11.30 -14.84 57.52
C LEU A 185 -11.53 -15.17 56.04
N PHE A 186 -12.28 -14.33 55.33
CA PHE A 186 -12.53 -14.51 53.90
C PHE A 186 -11.26 -14.40 53.07
N PHE A 187 -10.37 -13.45 53.35
CA PHE A 187 -9.10 -13.31 52.65
C PHE A 187 -8.06 -14.35 53.07
N LYS A 188 -8.09 -14.87 54.30
CA LYS A 188 -7.11 -15.85 54.79
C LYS A 188 -7.36 -17.28 54.31
N ILE A 189 -8.61 -17.68 54.14
CA ILE A 189 -8.97 -19.07 53.81
C ILE A 189 -9.07 -19.24 52.29
N HIS A 190 -8.28 -20.14 51.72
CA HIS A 190 -8.19 -20.37 50.28
C HIS A 190 -8.62 -21.81 49.91
N PRO A 191 -9.94 -22.11 49.88
CA PRO A 191 -10.41 -23.42 49.47
C PRO A 191 -10.27 -23.59 47.96
N LYS A 192 -9.70 -24.71 47.51
CA LYS A 192 -9.48 -24.95 46.08
C LYS A 192 -10.74 -25.38 45.35
N LYS A 193 -11.57 -26.20 46.01
CA LYS A 193 -12.83 -26.74 45.48
C LYS A 193 -13.99 -26.44 46.41
N ALA A 194 -15.18 -26.33 45.83
CA ALA A 194 -16.43 -26.08 46.56
C ALA A 194 -16.74 -27.13 47.65
N GLY A 195 -16.25 -28.36 47.48
CA GLY A 195 -16.39 -29.45 48.46
C GLY A 195 -15.46 -29.37 49.67
N GLU A 196 -14.34 -28.63 49.57
CA GLU A 196 -13.35 -28.50 50.66
C GLU A 196 -13.69 -27.34 51.61
N VAL A 197 -14.63 -26.47 51.21
CA VAL A 197 -15.05 -25.29 51.96
C VAL A 197 -15.61 -25.66 53.34
N ASP A 198 -16.43 -26.70 53.41
CA ASP A 198 -17.06 -27.08 54.68
C ASP A 198 -16.02 -27.57 55.69
N ASN A 199 -15.11 -28.45 55.25
CA ASN A 199 -14.06 -29.01 56.09
C ASN A 199 -13.08 -27.94 56.61
N MET A 200 -12.66 -27.00 55.75
CA MET A 200 -11.73 -25.92 56.16
C MET A 200 -12.39 -24.88 57.08
N VAL A 201 -13.68 -24.60 56.92
CA VAL A 201 -14.37 -23.61 57.76
C VAL A 201 -14.79 -24.20 59.09
N ASP A 202 -15.13 -25.50 59.13
CA ASP A 202 -15.52 -26.17 60.38
C ASP A 202 -14.33 -26.35 61.34
N SER A 203 -13.11 -26.49 60.83
CA SER A 203 -11.88 -26.61 61.63
C SER A 203 -11.47 -25.35 62.39
N ILE A 204 -12.07 -24.20 62.11
CA ILE A 204 -11.70 -22.92 62.73
C ILE A 204 -12.58 -22.68 63.97
N ASP A 205 -12.04 -22.20 65.09
CA ASP A 205 -12.84 -21.94 66.29
C ASP A 205 -13.49 -20.54 66.24
N PHE A 206 -14.72 -20.46 65.71
CA PHE A 206 -15.50 -19.22 65.60
C PHE A 206 -17.01 -19.48 65.77
N ASN A 207 -17.76 -18.40 65.98
CA ASN A 207 -19.22 -18.43 66.10
C ASN A 207 -19.89 -19.09 64.87
N ARG A 208 -20.86 -19.97 65.13
CA ARG A 208 -21.59 -20.75 64.11
C ARG A 208 -22.17 -19.88 63.00
N LYS A 209 -22.70 -18.69 63.33
CA LYS A 209 -23.26 -17.75 62.33
C LYS A 209 -22.19 -17.21 61.38
N VAL A 210 -20.99 -16.91 61.88
CA VAL A 210 -19.87 -16.45 61.05
C VAL A 210 -19.42 -17.57 60.10
N LYS A 211 -19.36 -18.81 60.59
CA LYS A 211 -19.06 -19.99 59.76
C LYS A 211 -20.08 -20.21 58.66
N GLU A 212 -21.38 -20.13 58.96
CA GLU A 212 -22.46 -20.30 57.96
C GLU A 212 -22.39 -19.25 56.85
N VAL A 213 -22.17 -17.98 57.21
CA VAL A 213 -22.02 -16.87 56.25
C VAL A 213 -20.75 -17.05 55.41
N LEU A 214 -19.62 -17.38 56.05
CA LEU A 214 -18.33 -17.59 55.38
C LEU A 214 -18.38 -18.76 54.39
N LYS A 215 -18.99 -19.90 54.76
CA LYS A 215 -19.21 -21.04 53.85
C LYS A 215 -20.00 -20.63 52.61
N ARG A 216 -21.09 -19.89 52.78
CA ARG A 216 -21.91 -19.39 51.66
C ARG A 216 -21.10 -18.50 50.73
N LYS A 217 -20.37 -17.51 51.29
CA LYS A 217 -19.57 -16.55 50.51
C LYS A 217 -18.43 -17.23 49.75
N LEU A 218 -17.70 -18.13 50.40
CA LEU A 218 -16.62 -18.90 49.76
C LEU A 218 -17.15 -19.82 48.64
N ARG A 219 -18.32 -20.46 48.83
CA ARG A 219 -18.96 -21.24 47.76
C ARG A 219 -19.35 -20.39 46.56
N THR A 220 -19.96 -19.22 46.79
CA THR A 220 -20.34 -18.29 45.72
C THR A 220 -19.10 -17.76 44.99
N TYR A 221 -18.03 -17.45 45.72
CA TYR A 221 -16.76 -17.01 45.14
C TYR A 221 -16.13 -18.08 44.25
N ILE A 222 -16.03 -19.33 44.71
CA ILE A 222 -15.44 -20.43 43.91
C ILE A 222 -16.25 -20.67 42.63
N ALA A 223 -17.58 -20.72 42.74
CA ALA A 223 -18.45 -20.89 41.58
C ALA A 223 -18.24 -19.74 40.58
N TRP A 224 -18.22 -18.49 41.06
CA TRP A 224 -17.95 -17.33 40.23
C TRP A 224 -16.57 -17.41 39.56
N ARG A 225 -15.52 -17.72 40.31
CA ARG A 225 -14.14 -17.83 39.80
C ARG A 225 -14.06 -18.83 38.64
N ASP A 226 -14.64 -20.01 38.81
CA ASP A 226 -14.57 -21.08 37.81
C ASP A 226 -15.40 -20.76 36.54
N HIS A 227 -16.58 -20.14 36.70
CA HIS A 227 -17.41 -19.71 35.57
C HIS A 227 -16.77 -18.54 34.82
N THR A 228 -16.31 -17.51 35.53
CA THR A 228 -15.66 -16.34 34.94
C THR A 228 -14.35 -16.71 34.26
N TYR A 229 -13.57 -17.65 34.79
CA TYR A 229 -12.36 -18.12 34.12
C TYR A 229 -12.66 -18.76 32.75
N LYS A 230 -13.68 -19.63 32.66
CA LYS A 230 -14.12 -20.24 31.40
C LYS A 230 -14.63 -19.20 30.40
N GLU A 231 -15.39 -18.22 30.89
CA GLU A 231 -15.89 -17.11 30.08
C GLU A 231 -14.74 -16.25 29.53
N LEU A 232 -13.78 -15.86 30.37
CA LEU A 232 -12.62 -15.05 29.97
C LEU A 232 -11.74 -15.79 28.95
N LYS A 233 -11.53 -17.09 29.11
CA LYS A 233 -10.81 -17.91 28.11
C LYS A 233 -11.52 -17.90 26.76
N THR A 234 -12.85 -18.08 26.79
CA THR A 234 -13.69 -18.06 25.59
C THR A 234 -13.65 -16.69 24.93
N LYS A 235 -13.82 -15.61 25.71
CA LYS A 235 -13.73 -14.22 25.27
C LYS A 235 -12.39 -13.93 24.61
N ARG A 236 -11.27 -14.34 25.21
CA ARG A 236 -9.93 -14.20 24.63
C ARG A 236 -9.83 -14.85 23.25
N ILE A 237 -10.33 -16.08 23.09
CA ILE A 237 -10.32 -16.79 21.80
C ILE A 237 -11.13 -16.02 20.76
N PHE A 238 -12.31 -15.50 21.13
CA PHE A 238 -13.12 -14.68 20.24
C PHE A 238 -12.44 -13.37 19.86
N THR A 239 -11.84 -12.65 20.82
CA THR A 239 -11.09 -11.42 20.56
C THR A 239 -9.91 -11.66 19.63
N LEU A 240 -9.17 -12.77 19.78
CA LEU A 240 -8.08 -13.14 18.85
C LEU A 240 -8.58 -13.41 17.43
N LYS A 241 -9.71 -14.14 17.29
CA LYS A 241 -10.32 -14.38 15.97
C LYS A 241 -10.81 -13.09 15.33
N TYR A 242 -11.42 -12.21 16.12
CA TYR A 242 -11.89 -10.91 15.69
C TYR A 242 -10.72 -10.00 15.25
N LEU A 243 -9.62 -9.99 16.00
CA LEU A 243 -8.39 -9.28 15.64
C LEU A 243 -7.86 -9.72 14.26
N ARG A 244 -7.82 -11.04 14.02
CA ARG A 244 -7.39 -11.60 12.73
C ARG A 244 -8.33 -11.17 11.60
N GLN A 245 -9.64 -11.25 11.82
CA GLN A 245 -10.64 -10.81 10.84
C GLN A 245 -10.44 -9.33 10.46
N HIS A 246 -10.19 -8.45 11.44
CA HIS A 246 -9.90 -7.03 11.20
C HIS A 246 -8.65 -6.83 10.35
N TYR A 247 -7.58 -7.58 10.65
CA TYR A 247 -6.36 -7.56 9.86
C TYR A 247 -6.59 -8.00 8.41
N ASP A 248 -7.33 -9.10 8.21
CA ASP A 248 -7.63 -9.64 6.86
C ASP A 248 -8.45 -8.65 6.03
N VAL A 249 -9.41 -7.95 6.66
CA VAL A 249 -10.19 -6.90 5.99
C VAL A 249 -9.30 -5.72 5.58
N ILE A 250 -8.35 -5.30 6.43
CA ILE A 250 -7.38 -4.25 6.07
C ILE A 250 -6.53 -4.69 4.87
N GLN A 251 -6.03 -5.94 4.86
CA GLN A 251 -5.25 -6.47 3.74
C GLN A 251 -6.07 -6.48 2.44
N MET A 252 -7.35 -6.85 2.51
CA MET A 252 -8.26 -6.77 1.36
C MET A 252 -8.39 -5.33 0.84
N TYR A 253 -8.63 -4.35 1.72
CA TYR A 253 -8.71 -2.94 1.31
C TYR A 253 -7.39 -2.42 0.73
N LEU A 254 -6.23 -2.82 1.28
CA LEU A 254 -4.92 -2.48 0.73
C LEU A 254 -4.72 -3.06 -0.68
N ALA A 255 -5.15 -4.31 -0.89
CA ALA A 255 -5.10 -4.95 -2.20
C ALA A 255 -5.99 -4.20 -3.22
N TRP A 256 -7.12 -3.65 -2.80
CA TRP A 256 -8.00 -2.84 -3.65
C TRP A 256 -7.46 -1.43 -3.91
N VAL A 257 -6.81 -0.80 -2.93
CA VAL A 257 -6.22 0.55 -3.10
C VAL A 257 -5.05 0.56 -4.08
N LYS A 258 -4.22 -0.48 -4.07
CA LYS A 258 -3.01 -0.59 -4.88
C LYS A 258 -3.22 -0.33 -6.38
N PRO A 259 -4.20 -0.93 -7.08
CA PRO A 259 -4.46 -0.63 -8.49
C PRO A 259 -4.93 0.81 -8.73
N TYR A 260 -5.71 1.40 -7.82
CA TYR A 260 -6.12 2.81 -7.95
C TYR A 260 -4.94 3.75 -7.79
N LEU A 261 -4.05 3.53 -6.82
CA LEU A 261 -2.82 4.31 -6.69
C LEU A 261 -1.95 4.20 -7.94
N ARG A 262 -1.80 3.00 -8.51
CA ARG A 262 -1.09 2.79 -9.78
C ARG A 262 -1.76 3.49 -10.96
N ASN A 263 -3.08 3.52 -11.01
CA ASN A 263 -3.81 4.19 -12.10
C ASN A 263 -3.77 5.71 -11.96
N ILE A 264 -3.90 6.25 -10.74
CA ILE A 264 -3.67 7.67 -10.44
C ILE A 264 -2.24 8.04 -10.83
N LYS A 265 -1.24 7.20 -10.51
CA LYS A 265 0.15 7.37 -10.95
C LYS A 265 0.25 7.54 -12.48
N ARG A 266 -0.48 6.72 -13.23
CA ARG A 266 -0.47 6.71 -14.71
C ARG A 266 -1.30 7.82 -15.34
N MET A 267 -2.39 8.22 -14.70
CA MET A 267 -3.32 9.24 -15.20
C MET A 267 -2.91 10.66 -14.79
N HIS A 268 -2.02 10.79 -13.81
CA HIS A 268 -1.39 12.08 -13.51
C HIS A 268 -0.62 12.53 -14.73
N MET A 269 -1.13 13.57 -15.36
CA MET A 269 -0.55 14.16 -16.54
C MET A 269 0.75 14.81 -16.10
N ALA A 270 1.88 14.38 -16.66
CA ALA A 270 3.15 15.07 -16.43
C ALA A 270 2.97 16.56 -16.79
N ASP A 271 3.50 17.48 -15.98
CA ASP A 271 3.43 18.93 -16.18
C ASP A 271 4.26 19.35 -17.42
N ARG A 272 3.72 19.03 -18.61
CA ARG A 272 4.24 19.45 -19.91
C ARG A 272 3.46 20.63 -20.46
N THR A 273 2.52 21.17 -19.68
CA THR A 273 1.72 22.38 -19.93
C THR A 273 2.56 23.62 -20.23
N LYS A 274 3.85 23.59 -19.88
CA LYS A 274 4.84 24.64 -20.19
C LYS A 274 5.58 24.46 -21.53
N SER A 275 5.35 23.37 -22.27
CA SER A 275 5.98 23.16 -23.57
C SER A 275 5.42 24.15 -24.61
N VAL A 276 6.30 24.76 -25.41
CA VAL A 276 5.91 25.74 -26.44
C VAL A 276 4.97 25.15 -27.49
N ASP A 277 5.08 23.83 -27.72
CA ASP A 277 4.25 23.09 -28.67
C ASP A 277 2.82 22.81 -28.15
N MET A 278 2.55 23.03 -26.86
CA MET A 278 1.22 22.90 -26.27
C MET A 278 0.71 24.25 -25.80
N ILE A 279 -0.44 24.66 -26.35
CA ILE A 279 -1.08 25.92 -25.99
C ILE A 279 -2.33 25.59 -25.20
N ASN A 280 -2.37 26.00 -23.93
CA ASN A 280 -3.46 25.66 -22.99
C ASN A 280 -4.85 26.10 -23.50
N ALA A 281 -4.89 27.15 -24.32
CA ALA A 281 -6.11 27.70 -24.89
C ALA A 281 -6.64 26.94 -26.13
N PHE A 282 -5.88 26.02 -26.71
CA PHE A 282 -6.27 25.29 -27.93
C PHE A 282 -6.61 23.85 -27.61
N GLU A 283 -7.52 23.24 -28.38
CA GLU A 283 -7.84 21.81 -28.27
C GLU A 283 -6.70 20.97 -28.87
N SER A 284 -5.62 20.83 -28.09
CA SER A 284 -4.41 20.09 -28.44
C SER A 284 -4.17 18.96 -27.44
N SER A 285 -3.69 17.84 -27.95
CA SER A 285 -3.23 16.70 -27.15
C SER A 285 -1.84 16.29 -27.61
N MET A 286 -1.05 15.82 -26.65
CA MET A 286 0.28 15.29 -26.84
C MET A 286 0.34 13.90 -26.20
N VAL A 287 0.90 12.94 -26.94
CA VAL A 287 1.06 11.57 -26.47
C VAL A 287 2.51 11.17 -26.62
N GLU A 288 3.10 10.73 -25.52
CA GLU A 288 4.46 10.20 -25.47
C GLU A 288 4.39 8.70 -25.16
N LEU A 289 4.76 7.88 -26.14
CA LEU A 289 4.87 6.43 -25.99
C LEU A 289 6.32 6.02 -26.08
N GLU A 290 6.76 5.13 -25.20
CA GLU A 290 8.06 4.49 -25.30
C GLU A 290 7.94 2.99 -25.10
N PHE A 291 8.57 2.22 -25.99
CA PHE A 291 8.80 0.81 -25.76
C PHE A 291 10.27 0.46 -26.01
N MET A 292 10.73 -0.54 -25.27
CA MET A 292 12.03 -1.15 -25.42
C MET A 292 11.86 -2.58 -25.93
N ALA A 293 12.69 -2.94 -26.89
CA ALA A 293 12.80 -4.30 -27.41
C ALA A 293 14.22 -4.80 -27.19
N GLN A 294 14.38 -5.96 -26.56
CA GLN A 294 15.67 -6.61 -26.32
C GLN A 294 15.72 -7.98 -26.99
N LYS A 295 16.89 -8.33 -27.54
CA LYS A 295 17.17 -9.67 -28.04
C LYS A 295 18.63 -10.03 -27.79
N LEU A 296 18.89 -11.31 -27.57
CA LEU A 296 20.26 -11.83 -27.64
C LEU A 296 20.61 -12.00 -29.13
N PRO A 297 21.65 -11.30 -29.63
CA PRO A 297 22.06 -11.44 -31.01
C PRO A 297 22.61 -12.85 -31.25
N GLN A 298 22.12 -13.51 -32.30
CA GLN A 298 22.63 -14.78 -32.78
C GLN A 298 23.29 -14.54 -34.13
N LYS A 299 24.54 -14.99 -34.31
CA LYS A 299 25.14 -15.02 -35.65
C LYS A 299 24.74 -16.33 -36.31
N LEU A 300 23.82 -16.24 -37.27
CA LEU A 300 23.57 -17.32 -38.22
C LEU A 300 24.63 -17.27 -39.32
N LYS A 301 25.58 -18.21 -39.30
CA LYS A 301 26.40 -18.52 -40.49
C LYS A 301 25.62 -19.58 -41.28
N GLN A 302 25.55 -19.43 -42.61
CA GLN A 302 24.72 -20.27 -43.49
C GLN A 302 25.00 -21.79 -43.38
N ASP A 303 26.13 -22.20 -42.79
CA ASP A 303 26.56 -23.61 -42.71
C ASP A 303 27.08 -24.07 -41.32
N LEU A 304 26.89 -23.30 -40.23
CA LEU A 304 27.40 -23.63 -38.89
C LEU A 304 26.35 -23.38 -37.78
N GLU A 305 26.48 -24.09 -36.66
CA GLU A 305 25.69 -23.84 -35.44
C GLU A 305 25.75 -22.35 -35.05
N PRO A 306 24.62 -21.74 -34.66
CA PRO A 306 24.57 -20.32 -34.37
C PRO A 306 25.48 -19.98 -33.19
N GLU A 307 26.40 -19.04 -33.38
CA GLU A 307 27.13 -18.43 -32.27
C GLU A 307 26.15 -17.52 -31.50
N ILE A 308 25.71 -17.98 -30.33
CA ILE A 308 24.78 -17.25 -29.46
C ILE A 308 25.60 -16.37 -28.52
N ASN A 309 25.32 -15.07 -28.50
CA ASN A 309 25.84 -14.20 -27.46
C ASN A 309 25.07 -14.45 -26.15
N GLU A 310 25.78 -14.74 -25.06
CA GLU A 310 25.16 -15.07 -23.77
C GLU A 310 25.03 -13.86 -22.82
N HIS A 311 25.72 -12.74 -23.09
CA HIS A 311 25.91 -11.68 -22.08
C HIS A 311 25.49 -10.28 -22.53
N VAL A 312 25.49 -9.98 -23.83
CA VAL A 312 25.15 -8.65 -24.35
C VAL A 312 23.90 -8.72 -25.21
N TYR A 313 22.90 -7.93 -24.84
CA TYR A 313 21.65 -7.78 -25.55
C TYR A 313 21.76 -6.65 -26.57
N SER A 314 21.17 -6.88 -27.74
CA SER A 314 20.82 -5.80 -28.66
C SER A 314 19.49 -5.21 -28.21
N VAL A 315 19.48 -3.91 -27.93
CA VAL A 315 18.31 -3.20 -27.40
C VAL A 315 17.92 -2.07 -28.34
N ILE A 316 16.62 -1.95 -28.63
CA ILE A 316 16.05 -0.82 -29.36
C ILE A 316 15.08 -0.12 -28.43
N VAL A 317 15.27 1.18 -28.22
CA VAL A 317 14.29 2.04 -27.55
C VAL A 317 13.61 2.88 -28.63
N ALA A 318 12.30 2.71 -28.76
CA ALA A 318 11.47 3.44 -29.71
C ALA A 318 10.61 4.44 -28.93
N THR A 319 10.90 5.73 -29.11
CA THR A 319 10.15 6.84 -28.52
C THR A 319 9.24 7.46 -29.59
N PHE A 320 7.97 7.63 -29.29
CA PHE A 320 6.96 8.27 -30.14
C PHE A 320 6.48 9.52 -29.45
N LEU A 321 6.65 10.66 -30.11
CA LEU A 321 6.06 11.92 -29.70
C LEU A 321 4.99 12.29 -30.73
N TYR A 322 3.73 12.21 -30.31
CA TYR A 322 2.59 12.58 -31.14
C TYR A 322 1.97 13.86 -30.62
N ARG A 323 1.60 14.75 -31.53
CA ARG A 323 0.83 15.94 -31.21
C ARG A 323 -0.31 16.11 -32.18
N THR A 324 -1.42 16.63 -31.65
CA THR A 324 -2.56 17.06 -32.45
C THR A 324 -2.64 18.58 -32.45
N ARG A 325 -2.91 19.16 -33.61
CA ARG A 325 -3.29 20.57 -33.75
C ARG A 325 -4.69 20.64 -34.35
N PRO A 326 -5.59 21.47 -33.80
CA PRO A 326 -6.89 21.65 -34.39
C PRO A 326 -6.73 22.36 -35.74
N SER A 327 -7.29 21.78 -36.80
CA SER A 327 -7.50 22.46 -38.08
C SER A 327 -8.99 22.68 -38.27
N MET A 328 -9.38 23.95 -38.48
CA MET A 328 -10.75 24.28 -38.85
C MET A 328 -10.90 24.04 -40.34
N ASN A 329 -11.48 22.90 -40.72
CA ASN A 329 -11.91 22.68 -42.09
C ASN A 329 -13.42 22.89 -42.17
N TYR A 330 -13.85 23.87 -42.95
CA TYR A 330 -15.26 24.16 -43.18
C TYR A 330 -15.79 23.21 -44.28
N GLN A 331 -16.22 22.01 -43.91
CA GLN A 331 -17.07 21.21 -44.81
C GLN A 331 -18.53 21.67 -44.68
N GLN A 332 -19.15 21.93 -45.83
CA GLN A 332 -20.57 22.24 -45.93
C GLN A 332 -21.36 20.97 -45.56
N GLU A 333 -22.27 21.13 -44.60
CA GLU A 333 -23.31 20.15 -44.20
C GLU A 333 -22.91 19.05 -43.19
N TYR A 334 -23.38 19.26 -41.95
CA TYR A 334 -23.56 18.31 -40.84
C TYR A 334 -22.32 17.87 -40.02
N GLN A 335 -22.28 18.38 -38.78
CA GLN A 335 -21.30 18.20 -37.70
C GLN A 335 -19.98 18.98 -37.82
N LYS A 336 -19.98 20.18 -37.25
CA LYS A 336 -18.78 20.99 -36.99
C LYS A 336 -17.97 20.38 -35.84
N GLY A 337 -16.94 19.61 -36.16
CA GLY A 337 -15.88 19.23 -35.23
C GLY A 337 -14.52 19.67 -35.81
N PRO A 338 -13.55 20.10 -35.00
CA PRO A 338 -12.21 20.37 -35.48
C PRO A 338 -11.60 19.07 -36.05
N LEU A 339 -11.09 19.13 -37.29
CA LEU A 339 -10.29 18.04 -37.84
C LEU A 339 -8.87 18.19 -37.31
N HIS A 340 -8.36 17.18 -36.62
CA HIS A 340 -7.02 17.24 -36.05
C HIS A 340 -5.95 16.90 -37.12
N VAL A 341 -4.93 17.75 -37.21
CA VAL A 341 -3.67 17.41 -37.90
C VAL A 341 -2.78 16.72 -36.88
N GLY A 342 -2.37 15.49 -37.20
CA GLY A 342 -1.48 14.71 -36.36
C GLY A 342 -0.05 14.84 -36.87
N LYS A 343 0.89 15.19 -35.99
CA LYS A 343 2.33 15.04 -36.25
C LYS A 343 2.86 13.95 -35.34
N VAL A 344 3.46 12.92 -35.94
CA VAL A 344 4.17 11.85 -35.23
C VAL A 344 5.67 12.05 -35.45
N GLU A 345 6.42 12.03 -34.38
CA GLU A 345 7.88 11.96 -34.37
C GLU A 345 8.31 10.64 -33.73
N ILE A 346 9.04 9.81 -34.47
CA ILE A 346 9.52 8.50 -34.04
C ILE A 346 11.04 8.58 -33.94
N SER A 347 11.58 8.34 -32.74
CA SER A 347 13.02 8.24 -32.50
C SER A 347 13.35 6.80 -32.14
N LEU A 348 14.13 6.12 -32.98
CA LEU A 348 14.65 4.78 -32.73
C LEU A 348 16.10 4.90 -32.28
N ARG A 349 16.41 4.43 -31.07
CA ARG A 349 17.76 4.39 -30.51
C ARG A 349 18.22 2.95 -30.34
N GLY A 350 19.37 2.64 -30.93
CA GLY A 350 20.02 1.33 -30.81
C GLY A 350 21.08 1.34 -29.71
N TYR A 351 21.03 0.32 -28.85
CA TYR A 351 21.94 0.13 -27.74
C TYR A 351 22.49 -1.31 -27.69
N THR A 352 23.63 -1.45 -27.04
CA THR A 352 24.24 -2.74 -26.69
C THR A 352 24.42 -2.77 -25.17
N TRP A 353 23.52 -3.46 -24.48
CA TRP A 353 23.45 -3.44 -23.01
C TRP A 353 23.56 -4.84 -22.41
N THR A 354 24.13 -4.92 -21.21
CA THR A 354 24.06 -6.10 -20.35
C THR A 354 22.71 -6.13 -19.60
N GLN A 355 22.34 -7.29 -19.03
CA GLN A 355 21.10 -7.40 -18.24
C GLN A 355 21.04 -6.37 -17.09
N ASN A 356 22.17 -6.14 -16.41
CA ASN A 356 22.24 -5.16 -15.33
C ASN A 356 21.96 -3.73 -15.81
N GLN A 357 22.46 -3.36 -16.99
CA GLN A 357 22.20 -2.05 -17.60
C GLN A 357 20.73 -1.91 -18.00
N ILE A 358 20.12 -2.97 -18.52
CA ILE A 358 18.67 -2.97 -18.82
C ILE A 358 17.86 -2.73 -17.54
N ASP A 359 18.18 -3.46 -16.47
CA ASP A 359 17.47 -3.33 -15.19
C ASP A 359 17.69 -1.94 -14.57
N ASN A 360 18.89 -1.37 -14.70
CA ASN A 360 19.19 0.00 -14.26
C ASN A 360 18.42 1.05 -15.07
N TYR A 361 18.33 0.89 -16.40
CA TYR A 361 17.55 1.81 -17.24
C TYR A 361 16.05 1.77 -16.90
N LEU A 362 15.49 0.57 -16.66
CA LEU A 362 14.10 0.43 -16.24
C LEU A 362 13.85 1.08 -14.86
N LYS A 363 14.75 0.89 -13.90
CA LYS A 363 14.67 1.55 -12.58
C LYS A 363 14.80 3.07 -12.68
N MET A 364 15.70 3.57 -13.52
CA MET A 364 15.86 5.00 -13.78
C MET A 364 14.57 5.61 -14.31
N LYS A 365 13.89 4.94 -15.25
CA LYS A 365 12.60 5.40 -15.78
C LYS A 365 11.47 5.33 -14.75
N ASP A 366 11.48 4.32 -13.87
CA ASP A 366 10.54 4.25 -12.75
C ASP A 366 10.77 5.38 -11.73
N ASP A 367 12.02 5.72 -11.43
CA ASP A 367 12.42 6.84 -10.56
C ASP A 367 12.05 8.21 -11.17
N GLU A 368 12.26 8.43 -12.47
CA GLU A 368 11.81 9.66 -13.17
C GLU A 368 10.29 9.84 -13.00
N ASN A 369 9.54 8.75 -13.14
CA ASN A 369 8.09 8.75 -12.90
C ASN A 369 7.72 8.99 -11.43
N TRP A 370 8.61 8.76 -10.47
CA TRP A 370 8.39 9.05 -9.04
C TRP A 370 8.68 10.50 -8.69
N ASP A 371 9.77 11.07 -9.21
CA ASP A 371 10.15 12.45 -8.94
C ASP A 371 9.11 13.44 -9.47
N LEU A 372 8.58 13.19 -10.68
CA LEU A 372 7.47 13.94 -11.27
C LEU A 372 6.19 13.95 -10.41
N ILE A 373 6.00 12.94 -9.56
CA ILE A 373 4.83 12.81 -8.68
C ILE A 373 5.10 13.41 -7.31
N GLY A 374 6.33 13.27 -6.82
CA GLY A 374 6.77 13.84 -5.56
C GLY A 374 6.74 15.37 -5.53
N GLU A 375 6.86 16.01 -6.70
CA GLU A 375 6.73 17.46 -6.86
C GLU A 375 5.27 17.96 -6.74
N ILE A 376 4.27 17.10 -6.93
CA ILE A 376 2.87 17.52 -7.09
C ILE A 376 2.00 17.17 -5.87
N ASP A 377 2.28 16.10 -5.11
CA ASP A 377 1.50 15.78 -3.89
C ASP A 377 2.32 15.10 -2.76
N VAL A 378 2.69 15.90 -1.77
CA VAL A 378 3.42 15.48 -0.55
C VAL A 378 2.61 14.46 0.26
N SER A 379 1.27 14.51 0.21
CA SER A 379 0.39 13.64 0.98
C SER A 379 0.40 12.21 0.41
N ILE A 380 0.38 12.07 -0.92
CA ILE A 380 0.46 10.77 -1.60
C ILE A 380 1.84 10.16 -1.43
N LYS A 381 2.91 10.95 -1.56
CA LYS A 381 4.29 10.49 -1.34
C LYS A 381 4.47 9.90 0.07
N ASN A 382 3.95 10.58 1.09
CA ASN A 382 4.00 10.10 2.47
C ASN A 382 3.11 8.85 2.71
N ALA A 383 1.93 8.79 2.10
CA ALA A 383 1.05 7.62 2.18
C ALA A 383 1.66 6.38 1.51
N MET A 384 2.40 6.57 0.41
CA MET A 384 3.06 5.46 -0.29
C MET A 384 4.34 5.00 0.42
N HIS A 385 5.20 5.91 0.89
CA HIS A 385 6.37 5.54 1.70
C HIS A 385 5.98 4.89 3.05
N GLY A 386 4.82 5.22 3.61
CA GLY A 386 4.31 4.57 4.82
C GLY A 386 3.80 3.15 4.61
N LEU A 387 3.57 2.73 3.36
CA LEU A 387 3.07 1.38 3.01
C LEU A 387 4.18 0.40 2.62
N GLY A 388 5.45 0.83 2.59
CA GLY A 388 6.62 0.03 2.21
C GLY A 388 7.19 0.44 0.87
#